data_AF-A0A9Q0X392-F1
#
_entry.id   AF-A0A9Q0X392-F1
#
_cell.length_a   1.000
_cell.length_b   1.000
_cell.length_c   1.000
_cell.angle_alpha   90.00
_cell.angle_beta   90.00
_cell.angle_gamma   90.00
#
_symmetry.space_group_name_H-M   'P 1'
#
loop_
_entity.id
_entity.type
_entity.pdbx_description
1 polymer ?
#
loop_
_entity_poly.entity_id
_entity_poly.type
_entity_poly.pdbx_seq_one_letter_code
_entity_poly.pdbx_strand_id
1 'polypeptide(L)'
;MNTHFIMLMEDNRLFDIIDARVKERCQNEEVILVANLARRCLNLNGKNRPTMREVTLELERIIGLSQKELNIQENCKISKNIMEGASNDWDASKNIMDDAVSTPITGDFDKHHNMLI
;
A
#
# COMPACT_ATOMS: atom_id res chain seq x y z
N MET A 1 -10.24 13.48 -5.62
CA MET A 1 -10.06 12.94 -4.25
C MET A 1 -8.59 12.81 -3.84
N ASN A 2 -7.66 12.38 -4.70
CA ASN A 2 -6.23 12.29 -4.34
C ASN A 2 -5.54 13.67 -4.13
N THR A 3 -5.82 14.65 -4.99
CA THR A 3 -5.16 15.96 -4.98
C THR A 3 -5.33 16.71 -3.65
N HIS A 4 -6.45 16.52 -2.95
CA HIS A 4 -6.72 17.19 -1.68
C HIS A 4 -5.75 16.77 -0.57
N PHE A 5 -5.46 15.47 -0.47
CA PHE A 5 -4.49 14.96 0.49
C PHE A 5 -3.08 15.51 0.22
N ILE A 6 -2.66 15.51 -1.05
CA ILE A 6 -1.33 15.99 -1.45
C ILE A 6 -1.17 17.49 -1.15
N MET A 7 -2.16 18.32 -1.49
CA MET A 7 -2.14 19.76 -1.18
C MET A 7 -2.06 20.02 0.33
N LEU A 8 -2.87 19.33 1.13
CA LEU A 8 -2.82 19.50 2.58
C LEU A 8 -1.48 19.06 3.19
N MET A 9 -0.81 18.07 2.60
CA MET A 9 0.54 17.68 2.99
C MET A 9 1.58 18.76 2.66
N GLU A 10 1.41 19.47 1.54
CA GLU A 10 2.27 20.59 1.13
C GLU A 10 2.04 21.84 1.98
N ASP A 11 0.79 22.08 2.40
CA ASP A 11 0.41 23.19 3.28
C ASP A 11 0.71 22.92 4.77
N ASN A 12 1.35 21.80 5.12
CA ASN A 12 1.57 21.34 6.50
C ASN A 12 0.28 21.14 7.32
N ARG A 13 -0.83 20.84 6.64
CA ARG A 13 -2.18 20.65 7.21
C ARG A 13 -2.59 19.19 7.31
N LEU A 14 -1.63 18.27 7.36
CA LEU A 14 -1.89 16.83 7.51
C LEU A 14 -2.83 16.56 8.68
N PHE A 15 -2.55 17.15 9.85
CA PHE A 15 -3.34 16.87 11.05
C PHE A 15 -4.76 17.44 10.98
N ASP A 16 -5.13 18.26 10.00
CA ASP A 16 -6.52 18.72 9.86
C ASP A 16 -7.44 17.59 9.36
N ILE A 17 -6.89 16.60 8.66
CA ILE A 17 -7.64 15.50 8.02
C ILE A 17 -7.44 14.14 8.68
N ILE A 18 -6.49 14.01 9.60
CA ILE A 18 -6.28 12.77 10.34
C ILE A 18 -7.44 12.54 11.30
N ASP A 19 -8.01 11.33 11.24
CA ASP A 19 -9.08 10.87 12.14
C ASP A 19 -8.66 11.05 13.62
N ALA A 20 -9.59 11.52 14.44
CA ALA A 20 -9.33 11.79 15.86
C ALA A 20 -8.76 10.58 16.61
N ARG A 21 -9.17 9.36 16.24
CA ARG A 21 -8.65 8.12 16.85
C ARG A 21 -7.17 7.92 16.57
N VAL A 22 -6.70 8.32 15.38
CA VAL A 22 -5.27 8.22 15.02
C VAL A 22 -4.47 9.26 15.78
N LYS A 23 -4.99 10.48 15.95
CA LYS A 23 -4.33 11.53 16.76
C LYS A 23 -4.17 11.13 18.23
N GLU A 24 -5.13 10.38 18.77
CA GLU A 24 -5.10 9.95 20.17
C GLU A 24 -4.15 8.76 20.39
N ARG A 25 -4.04 7.85 19.41
CA ARG A 25 -3.40 6.53 19.60
C ARG A 25 -2.04 6.37 18.95
N CYS A 26 -1.68 7.21 18.00
CA CYS A 26 -0.43 7.11 17.25
C CYS A 26 0.49 8.29 17.56
N GLN A 27 1.81 8.06 17.51
CA GLN A 27 2.77 9.15 17.62
C GLN A 27 2.72 10.01 16.36
N ASN A 28 2.88 11.33 16.50
CA ASN A 28 2.83 12.26 15.36
C ASN A 28 3.88 11.90 14.30
N GLU A 29 5.04 11.42 14.74
CA GLU A 29 6.15 10.97 13.90
C GLU A 29 5.73 9.80 13.01
N GLU A 30 5.07 8.79 13.57
CA GLU A 30 4.57 7.62 12.82
C GLU A 30 3.52 8.04 11.78
N VAL A 31 2.61 8.92 12.20
CA VAL A 31 1.57 9.47 11.32
C VAL A 31 2.19 10.23 10.15
N ILE A 32 3.21 11.04 10.41
CA ILE A 32 3.96 11.77 9.37
C ILE A 32 4.68 10.80 8.43
N LEU A 33 5.30 9.73 8.94
CA LEU A 33 5.99 8.73 8.13
C LEU A 33 5.03 7.99 7.19
N VAL A 34 3.89 7.51 7.71
CA VAL A 34 2.86 6.84 6.90
C VAL A 34 2.25 7.81 5.89
N ALA A 35 1.97 9.05 6.27
CA ALA A 35 1.43 10.06 5.36
C ALA A 35 2.40 10.41 4.23
N ASN A 36 3.70 10.48 4.52
CA ASN A 36 4.74 10.67 3.50
C ASN A 36 4.84 9.48 2.53
N LEU A 37 4.69 8.25 3.04
CA LEU A 37 4.60 7.06 2.20
C LEU A 37 3.36 7.11 1.30
N ALA A 38 2.18 7.44 1.86
CA ALA A 38 0.95 7.62 1.10
C ALA A 38 1.10 8.68 0.00
N ARG A 39 1.72 9.83 0.30
CA ARG A 39 2.00 10.89 -0.70
C ARG A 39 2.83 10.36 -1.88
N ARG A 40 3.83 9.51 -1.62
CA ARG A 40 4.64 8.87 -2.69
C ARG A 40 3.82 7.86 -3.49
N CYS A 41 3.01 7.01 -2.84
CA CYS A 41 2.11 6.08 -3.52
C CYS A 41 1.10 6.79 -4.44
N LEU A 42 0.68 7.98 -4.03
CA LEU A 42 -0.32 8.80 -4.70
C LEU A 42 0.26 9.74 -5.77
N ASN A 43 1.56 9.62 -6.10
CA ASN A 43 2.20 10.48 -7.08
C ASN A 43 1.47 10.45 -8.44
N LEU A 44 1.27 11.62 -9.04
CA LEU A 44 0.61 11.76 -10.34
C LEU A 44 1.44 11.12 -11.45
N ASN A 45 2.77 11.17 -11.34
CA ASN A 45 3.66 10.42 -12.21
C ASN A 45 3.82 8.99 -11.67
N GLY A 46 3.24 8.02 -12.40
CA GLY A 46 3.31 6.60 -12.06
C GLY A 46 4.73 6.05 -11.91
N LYS A 47 5.71 6.60 -12.64
CA LYS A 47 7.13 6.18 -12.55
C LYS A 47 7.79 6.57 -11.22
N ASN A 48 7.22 7.53 -10.51
CA ASN A 48 7.69 7.98 -9.20
C ASN A 48 6.96 7.28 -8.05
N ARG A 49 5.98 6.42 -8.34
CA ARG A 49 5.30 5.63 -7.30
C ARG A 49 6.25 4.52 -6.86
N PRO A 50 6.37 4.28 -5.54
CA PRO A 50 7.11 3.14 -5.05
C PRO A 50 6.46 1.84 -5.51
N THR A 51 7.29 0.82 -5.67
CA THR A 51 6.84 -0.57 -5.85
C THR A 51 6.18 -1.07 -4.57
N MET A 52 5.26 -2.05 -4.67
CA MET A 52 4.65 -2.64 -3.47
C MET A 52 5.69 -3.26 -2.52
N ARG A 53 6.81 -3.77 -3.05
CA ARG A 53 7.92 -4.25 -2.22
C ARG A 53 8.53 -3.14 -1.36
N GLU A 54 8.78 -1.97 -1.94
CA GLU A 54 9.30 -0.81 -1.20
C GLU A 54 8.28 -0.27 -0.19
N VAL A 55 6.99 -0.30 -0.54
CA VAL A 55 5.89 0.08 0.38
C VAL A 55 5.88 -0.84 1.59
N THR A 56 5.94 -2.17 1.39
CA THR A 56 5.96 -3.15 2.48
C THR A 56 7.17 -2.95 3.39
N LEU A 57 8.37 -2.84 2.82
CA LEU A 57 9.60 -2.64 3.60
C LEU A 57 9.56 -1.35 4.43
N GLU A 58 9.03 -0.27 3.86
CA GLU A 58 8.92 1.00 4.58
C GLU A 58 7.88 0.93 5.72
N LEU A 59 6.77 0.21 5.51
CA LEU A 59 5.78 -0.02 6.57
C LEU A 59 6.34 -0.89 7.70
N GLU A 60 7.06 -1.96 7.37
CA GLU A 60 7.75 -2.80 8.36
C GLU A 60 8.73 -1.97 9.19
N ARG A 61 9.47 -1.06 8.55
CA ARG A 61 10.37 -0.12 9.24
C ARG A 61 9.61 0.81 10.17
N ILE A 62 8.51 1.42 9.73
CA ILE A 62 7.70 2.34 10.54
C ILE A 62 7.11 1.60 11.77
N ILE A 63 6.56 0.41 11.56
CA ILE A 63 5.99 -0.42 12.64
C ILE A 63 7.11 -0.89 13.60
N GLY A 64 8.27 -1.25 13.08
CA GLY A 64 9.42 -1.66 13.88
C GLY A 64 9.99 -0.53 14.76
N LEU A 65 9.90 0.73 14.32
CA LEU A 65 10.25 1.89 15.14
C LEU A 65 9.29 2.04 16.33
N SER A 66 7.98 1.92 16.08
CA SER A 66 6.92 1.95 17.11
C SER A 66 7.18 0.99 18.28
N GLN A 67 7.65 -0.22 17.95
CA GLN A 67 7.92 -1.29 18.91
C GLN A 67 9.22 -1.11 19.69
N LYS A 68 10.16 -0.30 19.20
CA LYS A 68 11.45 -0.08 19.86
C LYS A 68 11.35 0.96 20.98
N GLU A 69 10.44 1.93 20.85
CA GLU A 69 10.15 2.92 21.90
C GLU A 69 9.29 2.34 23.05
N LEU A 70 8.49 1.30 22.79
CA LEU A 70 7.61 0.68 23.77
C LEU A 70 7.92 -0.81 23.89
N ASN A 71 8.56 -1.20 25.00
CA ASN A 71 8.77 -2.60 25.42
C ASN A 71 7.44 -3.32 25.78
N ILE A 72 6.41 -3.19 24.93
CA ILE A 72 5.09 -3.79 25.10
C ILE A 72 4.98 -4.95 24.12
N GLN A 73 5.60 -6.06 24.55
CA GLN A 73 5.09 -7.38 24.25
C GLN A 73 3.67 -7.48 24.82
N GLU A 74 2.64 -6.99 24.11
CA GLU A 74 1.28 -7.54 24.28
C GLU A 74 0.23 -7.24 23.18
N ASN A 75 0.60 -6.66 22.03
CA ASN A 75 -0.32 -6.64 20.87
C ASN A 75 0.24 -7.26 19.57
N CYS A 76 1.45 -7.81 19.59
CA CYS A 76 1.99 -8.60 18.47
C CYS A 76 1.54 -10.07 18.47
N LYS A 77 0.40 -10.40 19.10
CA LYS A 77 -0.21 -11.73 18.98
C LYS A 77 -0.91 -11.92 17.63
N ILE A 78 -1.17 -10.84 16.87
CA ILE A 78 -1.75 -10.96 15.52
C ILE A 78 -0.69 -11.44 14.50
N SER A 79 0.59 -11.06 14.66
CA SER A 79 1.62 -11.35 13.67
C SER A 79 2.46 -12.61 13.94
N LYS A 80 2.44 -13.18 15.15
CA LYS A 80 3.16 -14.44 15.43
C LYS A 80 2.40 -15.71 15.03
N ASN A 81 1.08 -15.63 14.82
CA ASN A 81 0.27 -16.79 14.44
C ASN A 81 0.22 -17.08 12.93
N ILE A 82 0.99 -16.36 12.10
CA ILE A 82 1.01 -16.56 10.64
C ILE A 82 2.31 -17.23 10.16
N MET A 83 3.24 -17.57 11.07
CA MET A 83 4.52 -18.22 10.73
C MET A 83 4.70 -19.60 11.38
N GLU A 84 3.62 -20.35 11.60
CA GLU A 84 3.66 -21.81 11.80
C GLU A 84 2.47 -22.42 11.04
N GLY A 85 2.55 -22.38 9.72
CA GLY A 85 1.46 -22.83 8.85
C GLY A 85 1.78 -22.72 7.37
N ALA A 86 3.02 -23.01 6.98
CA ALA A 86 3.34 -23.22 5.57
C ALA A 86 2.98 -24.67 5.21
N SER A 87 1.80 -24.88 4.62
CA SER A 87 1.59 -25.98 3.67
C SER A 87 1.46 -25.35 2.30
N ASN A 88 2.45 -25.65 1.46
CA ASN A 88 2.63 -25.08 0.14
C ASN A 88 1.56 -25.65 -0.80
N ASP A 89 0.60 -24.84 -1.23
CA ASP A 89 -0.45 -25.28 -2.17
C ASP A 89 -0.54 -24.42 -3.43
N TRP A 90 0.47 -23.57 -3.69
CA TRP A 90 0.51 -22.73 -4.90
C TRP A 90 1.41 -23.24 -6.02
N ASP A 91 2.21 -24.27 -5.79
CA ASP A 91 3.02 -24.90 -6.85
C ASP A 91 2.22 -25.89 -7.71
N ALA A 92 1.05 -26.37 -7.23
CA ALA A 92 0.21 -27.31 -7.98
C ALA A 92 -0.49 -26.65 -9.19
N SER A 93 -0.62 -25.33 -9.22
CA SER A 93 -1.27 -24.61 -10.34
C SER A 93 -0.33 -24.30 -11.52
N LYS A 94 0.96 -24.66 -11.44
CA LYS A 94 1.89 -24.44 -12.56
C LYS A 94 1.79 -25.46 -13.70
N ASN A 95 1.09 -26.58 -13.50
CA ASN A 95 1.02 -27.66 -14.51
C ASN A 95 -0.24 -27.63 -15.40
N ILE A 96 -1.00 -26.53 -15.46
CA ILE A 96 -2.26 -26.46 -16.24
C ILE A 96 -2.23 -25.43 -17.38
N MET A 97 -1.19 -24.59 -17.49
CA MET A 97 -1.17 -23.52 -18.51
C MET A 97 -0.49 -23.90 -19.85
N ASP A 98 0.22 -25.04 -19.93
CA ASP A 98 1.01 -25.35 -21.12
C ASP A 98 0.18 -25.87 -22.32
N ASP A 99 -1.10 -26.23 -22.13
CA ASP A 99 -1.96 -26.81 -23.17
C ASP A 99 -3.03 -25.86 -23.76
N ALA A 100 -3.10 -24.59 -23.32
CA ALA A 100 -4.13 -23.64 -23.79
C ALA A 100 -3.64 -22.55 -24.77
N VAL A 101 -2.40 -22.63 -25.26
CA VAL A 101 -1.93 -21.83 -26.40
C VAL A 101 -2.47 -22.42 -27.70
N SER A 102 -3.75 -22.16 -27.97
CA SER A 102 -4.33 -22.16 -29.32
C SER A 102 -5.68 -21.48 -29.30
N THR A 103 -5.69 -20.15 -29.17
CA THR A 103 -6.74 -19.31 -29.77
C THR A 103 -6.18 -17.89 -29.92
N PRO A 104 -6.19 -17.30 -31.14
CA PRO A 104 -5.80 -15.91 -31.31
C PRO A 104 -6.90 -15.01 -30.73
N ILE A 105 -6.62 -14.28 -29.64
CA ILE A 105 -7.46 -13.15 -29.25
C ILE A 105 -7.04 -11.92 -30.05
N THR A 106 -7.61 -11.75 -31.23
CA THR A 106 -7.68 -10.43 -31.88
C THR A 106 -8.76 -9.62 -31.18
N GLY A 107 -8.36 -8.55 -30.50
CA GLY A 107 -9.28 -7.60 -29.88
C GLY A 107 -8.71 -6.18 -30.01
N ASP A 108 -9.27 -5.41 -30.93
CA ASP A 108 -8.95 -4.02 -31.24
C ASP A 108 -9.19 -3.08 -30.04
N PHE A 109 -8.27 -2.14 -29.82
CA PHE A 109 -8.51 -0.98 -28.94
C PHE A 109 -9.20 0.12 -29.75
N ASP A 110 -10.54 0.10 -29.73
CA ASP A 110 -11.33 1.18 -30.33
C ASP A 110 -11.11 2.49 -29.57
N LYS A 111 -10.54 3.45 -30.31
CA LYS A 111 -10.44 4.85 -29.93
C LYS A 111 -11.78 5.50 -30.24
N HIS A 112 -12.64 5.73 -29.24
CA HIS A 112 -13.52 6.91 -29.19
C HIS A 112 -14.38 6.91 -27.93
N HIS A 113 -14.18 7.89 -27.06
CA HIS A 113 -15.33 8.72 -26.68
C HIS A 113 -14.90 10.17 -26.57
N ASN A 114 -15.56 10.95 -27.40
CA ASN A 114 -15.39 12.36 -27.70
C ASN A 114 -15.85 13.20 -26.50
N MET A 115 -15.11 14.24 -26.11
CA MET A 115 -15.73 15.36 -25.39
C MET A 115 -16.53 16.17 -26.41
N LEU A 116 -17.84 16.27 -26.20
CA LEU A 116 -18.66 17.32 -26.76
C LEU A 116 -19.26 18.12 -25.61
N ILE A 117 -18.74 19.35 -25.51
CA ILE A 117 -19.20 20.58 -24.83
C ILE A 117 -19.46 20.49 -23.33
#